data_AF-A0A1Z8MZX9-F1
#
_entry.id   AF-A0A1Z8MZX9-F1
#
_cell.length_a   1.000
_cell.length_b   1.000
_cell.length_c   1.000
_cell.angle_alpha   90.00
_cell.angle_beta   90.00
_cell.angle_gamma   90.00
#
_symmetry.space_group_name_H-M   'P 1'
#
loop_
_entity.id
_entity.type
_entity.pdbx_description
1 polymer ?
#
loop_
_entity_poly.entity_id
_entity_poly.type
_entity_poly.pdbx_seq_one_letter_code
_entity_poly.pdbx_strand_id
1 'polypeptide(L)'
;MFGCRSLVISGVALLLLLNGCAATDETITELRPATPQSLAGFWEVDYSRSDNLNEQLSTIARRVQREAARLARAAEDVRPFVASALPNSNELVTLARLTEVITEPTLLEIYQDDSRVRIKRDNSFALDCAVSHGTTGFSQTVDVVGAQRCGWDADQLLFELQLFEGLEVSHRFSVSQSRDTLLMTTVVATGSSAYPFRFNQYFTRYDPGELGYRCERTLTRGTVCTTQKESP
;
A
#
# COMPACT_ATOMS: atom_id res chain seq x y z
N MET A 1 68.20 -8.58 -13.06
CA MET A 1 69.13 -8.17 -14.14
C MET A 1 68.54 -8.63 -15.46
N PHE A 2 68.52 -7.72 -16.43
CA PHE A 2 67.82 -7.78 -17.72
C PHE A 2 68.24 -8.94 -18.65
N GLY A 3 67.31 -9.41 -19.48
CA GLY A 3 67.57 -10.28 -20.63
C GLY A 3 66.33 -10.52 -21.48
N CYS A 4 66.02 -9.56 -22.35
CA CYS A 4 64.93 -9.56 -23.33
C CYS A 4 65.46 -9.97 -24.72
N ARG A 5 64.68 -10.79 -25.48
CA ARG A 5 64.54 -10.89 -26.97
C ARG A 5 64.12 -12.32 -27.36
N SER A 6 63.30 -12.62 -28.38
CA SER A 6 62.22 -11.98 -29.16
C SER A 6 61.85 -12.99 -30.25
N LEU A 7 60.57 -13.25 -30.52
CA LEU A 7 60.01 -13.76 -31.80
C LEU A 7 58.47 -13.79 -31.61
N VAL A 8 57.70 -12.74 -31.92
CA VAL A 8 57.10 -12.36 -33.24
C VAL A 8 56.51 -13.62 -33.93
N ILE A 9 55.21 -13.78 -34.23
CA ILE A 9 54.38 -13.10 -35.26
C ILE A 9 52.92 -13.65 -35.17
N SER A 10 51.92 -12.82 -35.50
CA SER A 10 50.53 -13.14 -35.93
C SER A 10 49.61 -13.82 -34.93
N GLY A 11 48.34 -13.44 -34.72
CA GLY A 11 47.42 -12.63 -35.52
C GLY A 11 46.01 -13.22 -35.34
N VAL A 12 44.99 -12.36 -35.34
CA VAL A 12 43.55 -12.66 -35.56
C VAL A 12 42.64 -12.99 -34.35
N ALA A 13 41.52 -12.24 -34.31
CA ALA A 13 40.23 -12.43 -33.63
C ALA A 13 40.21 -12.24 -32.09
N LEU A 14 39.81 -11.07 -31.54
CA LEU A 14 38.46 -10.47 -31.56
C LEU A 14 37.33 -11.48 -31.31
N LEU A 15 36.99 -11.68 -30.03
CA LEU A 15 35.64 -11.98 -29.51
C LEU A 15 35.71 -11.99 -27.97
N LEU A 16 35.79 -10.80 -27.38
CA LEU A 16 35.46 -10.61 -25.96
C LEU A 16 33.94 -10.71 -25.85
N LEU A 17 33.45 -11.90 -25.50
CA LEU A 17 32.06 -12.13 -25.09
C LEU A 17 31.82 -11.39 -23.77
N LEU A 18 31.31 -10.16 -23.88
CA LEU A 18 30.64 -9.47 -22.79
C LEU A 18 29.34 -10.24 -22.49
N ASN A 19 29.42 -11.23 -21.60
CA ASN A 19 28.23 -11.74 -20.91
C ASN A 19 27.76 -10.67 -19.94
N GLY A 20 26.97 -9.72 -20.45
CA GLY A 20 26.14 -8.88 -19.60
C GLY A 20 25.02 -9.73 -19.04
N CYS A 21 25.17 -10.16 -17.78
CA CYS A 21 24.02 -10.58 -16.99
C CYS A 21 23.10 -9.37 -16.87
N ALA A 22 22.08 -9.28 -17.72
CA ALA A 22 20.90 -8.50 -17.42
C ALA A 22 20.22 -9.19 -16.22
N ALA A 23 20.65 -8.83 -15.02
CA ALA A 23 19.83 -9.06 -13.83
C ALA A 23 18.60 -8.17 -14.02
N THR A 24 17.53 -8.76 -14.57
CA THR A 24 16.18 -8.30 -14.28
C THR A 24 16.01 -8.41 -12.78
N ASP A 25 16.27 -7.31 -12.09
CA ASP A 25 15.93 -7.11 -10.69
C ASP A 25 14.40 -6.97 -10.62
N GLU A 26 13.69 -8.07 -10.91
CA GLU A 26 12.37 -8.25 -10.34
C GLU A 26 12.61 -8.41 -8.86
N THR A 27 12.45 -7.31 -8.13
CA THR A 27 12.44 -7.28 -6.68
C THR A 27 11.24 -8.08 -6.20
N ILE A 28 11.36 -9.41 -6.22
CA ILE A 28 10.58 -10.27 -5.35
C ILE A 28 10.95 -9.79 -3.95
N THR A 29 10.07 -9.00 -3.34
CA THR A 29 10.22 -8.63 -1.94
C THR A 29 10.20 -9.93 -1.15
N GLU A 30 11.37 -10.38 -0.72
CA GLU A 30 11.51 -11.61 0.04
C GLU A 30 10.65 -11.50 1.31
N LEU A 31 9.68 -12.39 1.43
CA LEU A 31 8.69 -12.36 2.49
C LEU A 31 9.36 -12.63 3.82
N ARG A 32 9.13 -11.75 4.80
CA ARG A 32 9.63 -11.98 6.16
C ARG A 32 8.80 -13.06 6.85
N PRO A 33 9.41 -13.90 7.70
CA PRO A 33 8.72 -14.84 8.56
C PRO A 33 7.52 -14.20 9.26
N ALA A 34 6.33 -14.79 9.11
CA ALA A 34 5.10 -14.25 9.69
C ALA A 34 5.17 -14.33 11.22
N THR A 35 4.95 -13.19 11.87
CA THR A 35 4.82 -13.05 13.34
C THR A 35 3.51 -12.33 13.66
N PRO A 36 2.34 -12.94 13.39
CA PRO A 36 1.05 -12.26 13.47
C PRO A 36 0.79 -11.68 14.86
N GLN A 37 0.41 -10.41 14.91
CA GLN A 37 -0.15 -9.79 16.10
C GLN A 37 -1.68 -9.72 15.95
N SER A 38 -2.40 -9.84 17.06
CA SER A 38 -3.85 -9.72 17.01
C SER A 38 -4.26 -8.27 16.74
N LEU A 39 -4.96 -8.05 15.63
CA LEU A 39 -5.54 -6.77 15.23
C LEU A 39 -7.01 -6.65 15.68
N ALA A 40 -7.56 -7.71 16.29
CA ALA A 40 -8.98 -7.82 16.60
C ALA A 40 -9.50 -6.68 17.49
N GLY A 41 -10.72 -6.25 17.21
CA GLY A 41 -11.44 -5.25 17.98
C GLY A 41 -12.00 -4.11 17.15
N PHE A 42 -12.41 -3.06 17.84
CA PHE A 42 -13.02 -1.86 17.28
C PHE A 42 -12.04 -0.71 17.34
N TRP A 43 -11.92 0.01 16.23
CA TRP A 43 -10.93 1.05 16.02
C TRP A 43 -11.59 2.28 15.40
N GLU A 44 -11.29 3.45 15.95
CA GLU A 44 -11.79 4.75 15.47
C GLU A 44 -10.61 5.60 15.03
N VAL A 45 -10.74 6.32 13.93
CA VAL A 45 -9.67 7.13 13.37
C VAL A 45 -9.24 8.25 14.34
N ASP A 46 -7.94 8.39 14.53
CA ASP A 46 -7.31 9.52 15.21
C ASP A 46 -6.86 10.54 14.17
N TYR A 47 -7.70 11.54 13.92
CA TYR A 47 -7.43 12.61 12.96
C TYR A 47 -6.23 13.48 13.35
N SER A 48 -5.82 13.51 14.61
CA SER A 48 -4.69 14.33 15.06
C SER A 48 -3.34 13.73 14.67
N ARG A 49 -3.31 12.39 14.52
CA ARG A 49 -2.11 11.63 14.14
C ARG A 49 -2.11 11.20 12.68
N SER A 50 -3.28 11.09 12.08
CA SER A 50 -3.44 10.69 10.68
C SER A 50 -2.94 11.78 9.73
N ASP A 51 -2.48 11.35 8.56
CA ASP A 51 -2.06 12.28 7.52
C ASP A 51 -3.22 13.20 7.11
N ASN A 52 -2.91 14.45 6.77
CA ASN A 52 -3.89 15.34 6.15
C ASN A 52 -3.93 15.09 4.64
N LEU A 53 -5.08 14.65 4.14
CA LEU A 53 -5.23 14.29 2.74
C LEU A 53 -4.96 15.47 1.79
N ASN A 54 -5.53 16.64 2.09
CA ASN A 54 -5.39 17.83 1.26
C ASN A 54 -3.92 18.27 1.18
N GLU A 55 -3.21 18.14 2.30
CA GLU A 55 -1.78 18.44 2.35
C GLU A 55 -0.96 17.47 1.49
N GLN A 56 -1.24 16.17 1.57
CA GLN A 56 -0.56 15.15 0.75
C GLN A 56 -0.80 15.36 -0.75
N LEU A 57 -2.05 15.58 -1.16
CA LEU A 57 -2.40 15.89 -2.55
C LEU A 57 -1.70 17.17 -3.04
N SER A 58 -1.71 18.23 -2.22
CA SER A 58 -1.04 19.49 -2.57
C SER A 58 0.48 19.31 -2.74
N THR A 59 1.08 18.44 -1.93
CA THR A 59 2.52 18.15 -1.97
C THR A 59 2.88 17.43 -3.27
N ILE A 60 2.09 16.43 -3.67
CA ILE A 60 2.29 15.71 -4.92
C ILE A 60 2.06 16.64 -6.12
N ALA A 61 0.97 17.41 -6.13
CA ALA A 61 0.70 18.36 -7.20
C ALA A 61 1.86 19.36 -7.39
N ARG A 62 2.39 19.93 -6.30
CA ARG A 62 3.55 20.83 -6.34
C ARG A 62 4.81 20.13 -6.83
N ARG A 63 5.04 18.87 -6.44
CA ARG A 63 6.19 18.09 -6.91
C ARG A 63 6.11 17.86 -8.42
N VAL A 64 4.96 17.40 -8.92
CA VAL A 64 4.71 17.20 -10.35
C VAL A 64 4.92 18.50 -11.14
N GLN A 65 4.39 19.62 -10.67
CA GLN A 65 4.59 20.94 -11.30
C GLN A 65 6.07 21.35 -11.37
N ARG A 66 6.82 21.16 -10.28
CA ARG A 66 8.25 21.49 -10.23
C ARG A 66 9.07 20.66 -11.21
N GLU A 67 8.73 19.39 -11.36
CA GLU A 67 9.42 18.50 -12.28
C GLU A 67 9.04 18.78 -13.73
N ALA A 68 7.75 19.03 -14.02
CA ALA A 68 7.32 19.49 -15.34
C ALA A 68 8.08 20.75 -15.78
N ALA A 69 8.24 21.72 -14.88
CA ALA A 69 9.01 22.93 -15.14
C ALA A 69 10.51 22.64 -15.36
N ARG A 70 11.10 21.66 -14.64
CA ARG A 70 12.49 21.23 -14.86
C ARG A 70 12.66 20.57 -16.23
N LEU A 71 11.72 19.70 -16.62
CA LEU A 71 11.74 19.05 -17.93
C LEU A 71 11.59 20.06 -19.06
N ALA A 72 10.68 21.03 -18.93
CA ALA A 72 10.51 22.07 -19.93
C ALA A 72 11.80 22.88 -20.17
N ARG A 73 12.52 23.24 -19.09
CA ARG A 73 13.82 23.93 -19.19
C ARG A 73 14.92 23.03 -19.76
N ALA A 74 14.95 21.76 -19.36
CA ALA A 74 15.93 20.80 -19.89
C ALA A 74 15.71 20.49 -21.37
N ALA A 75 14.47 20.61 -21.88
CA ALA A 75 14.17 20.46 -23.30
C ALA A 75 14.62 21.68 -24.14
N GLU A 76 14.76 22.86 -23.53
CA GLU A 76 15.35 24.03 -24.19
C GLU A 76 16.88 23.89 -24.35
N ASP A 77 17.54 23.16 -23.44
CA ASP A 77 18.95 22.79 -23.57
C ASP A 77 19.10 21.53 -24.44
N VAL A 78 19.76 21.64 -25.61
CA VAL A 78 20.00 20.55 -26.57
C VAL A 78 20.99 19.51 -26.02
N ARG A 79 20.60 18.79 -24.97
CA ARG A 79 21.32 17.64 -24.41
C ARG A 79 20.37 16.46 -24.29
N PRO A 80 20.80 15.23 -24.61
CA PRO A 80 19.96 14.05 -24.46
C PRO A 80 19.66 13.83 -22.97
N PHE A 81 18.38 13.98 -22.61
CA PHE A 81 17.85 13.78 -21.26
C PHE A 81 16.91 12.58 -21.22
N VAL A 82 17.05 11.72 -20.21
CA VAL A 82 16.13 10.61 -19.95
C VAL A 82 14.93 11.13 -19.17
N ALA A 83 13.78 11.26 -19.83
CA ALA A 83 12.56 11.74 -19.19
C ALA A 83 12.00 10.73 -18.18
N SER A 84 11.90 11.12 -16.91
CA SER A 84 11.01 10.45 -15.95
C SER A 84 9.57 10.73 -16.35
N ALA A 85 8.74 9.67 -16.48
CA ALA A 85 7.33 9.81 -16.82
C ALA A 85 6.60 10.56 -15.69
N LEU A 86 6.20 11.81 -15.97
CA LEU A 86 5.39 12.59 -15.03
C LEU A 86 3.94 12.11 -15.07
N PRO A 87 3.24 12.15 -13.92
CA PRO A 87 1.82 11.89 -13.91
C PRO A 87 1.09 12.93 -14.75
N ASN A 88 0.24 12.48 -15.66
CA ASN A 88 -0.63 13.37 -16.44
C ASN A 88 -1.83 13.85 -15.60
N SER A 89 -2.65 14.74 -16.17
CA SER A 89 -3.83 15.29 -15.47
C SER A 89 -4.87 14.23 -15.09
N ASN A 90 -5.02 13.17 -15.89
CA ASN A 90 -5.97 12.10 -15.62
C ASN A 90 -5.49 11.24 -14.44
N GLU A 91 -4.18 10.97 -14.35
CA GLU A 91 -3.60 10.27 -13.21
C GLU A 91 -3.79 11.07 -11.92
N LEU A 92 -3.64 12.40 -11.94
CA LEU A 92 -3.95 13.24 -10.77
C LEU A 92 -5.43 13.20 -10.37
N VAL A 93 -6.34 13.16 -11.34
CA VAL A 93 -7.79 13.01 -11.07
C VAL A 93 -8.11 11.62 -10.52
N THR A 94 -7.48 10.56 -11.05
CA THR A 94 -7.61 9.21 -10.53
C THR A 94 -7.12 9.14 -9.08
N LEU A 95 -5.96 9.73 -8.78
CA LEU A 95 -5.46 9.86 -7.41
C LEU A 95 -6.44 10.61 -6.50
N ALA A 96 -7.05 11.70 -6.98
CA ALA A 96 -8.06 12.47 -6.24
C ALA A 96 -9.35 11.67 -5.96
N ARG A 97 -9.83 10.86 -6.91
CA ARG A 97 -11.00 9.99 -6.71
C ARG A 97 -10.71 8.84 -5.76
N LEU A 98 -9.53 8.23 -5.88
CA LEU A 98 -9.12 7.15 -4.98
C LEU A 98 -8.96 7.64 -3.55
N THR A 99 -8.51 8.89 -3.39
CA THR A 99 -8.32 9.48 -2.06
C THR A 99 -9.62 9.75 -1.31
N GLU A 100 -10.70 10.08 -2.02
CA GLU A 100 -12.04 10.15 -1.41
C GLU A 100 -12.43 8.79 -0.82
N VAL A 101 -12.31 7.72 -1.61
CA VAL A 101 -12.69 6.36 -1.19
C VAL A 101 -11.77 5.80 -0.08
N ILE A 102 -10.48 6.13 -0.10
CA ILE A 102 -9.51 5.61 0.88
C ILE A 102 -9.68 6.27 2.26
N THR A 103 -10.05 7.55 2.30
CA THR A 103 -10.19 8.30 3.56
C THR A 103 -11.59 8.23 4.15
N GLU A 104 -12.54 7.66 3.42
CA GLU A 104 -13.93 7.49 3.84
C GLU A 104 -14.09 6.68 5.13
N PRO A 105 -13.34 5.58 5.37
CA PRO A 105 -13.52 4.81 6.59
C PRO A 105 -13.02 5.56 7.83
N THR A 106 -13.91 5.77 8.79
CA THR A 106 -13.63 6.37 10.09
C THR A 106 -13.62 5.33 11.21
N LEU A 107 -14.29 4.19 11.00
CA LEU A 107 -14.45 3.09 11.94
C LEU A 107 -14.04 1.76 11.30
N LEU A 108 -13.22 1.00 12.03
CA LEU A 108 -12.88 -0.37 11.66
C LEU A 108 -13.39 -1.35 12.72
N GLU A 109 -13.95 -2.45 12.26
CA GLU A 109 -14.26 -3.61 13.09
C GLU A 109 -13.50 -4.81 12.53
N ILE A 110 -12.51 -5.27 13.28
CA ILE A 110 -11.59 -6.33 12.86
C ILE A 110 -11.94 -7.61 13.60
N TYR A 111 -12.28 -8.63 12.81
CA TYR A 111 -12.41 -10.01 13.25
C TYR A 111 -11.17 -10.77 12.80
N GLN A 112 -10.57 -11.54 13.70
CA GLN A 112 -9.40 -12.34 13.42
C GLN A 112 -9.51 -13.68 14.14
N ASP A 113 -9.36 -14.76 13.38
CA ASP A 113 -9.19 -16.12 13.87
C ASP A 113 -7.95 -16.76 13.23
N ASP A 114 -7.71 -18.04 13.51
CA ASP A 114 -6.52 -18.75 13.04
C ASP A 114 -6.44 -18.91 11.51
N SER A 115 -7.59 -18.79 10.84
CA SER A 115 -7.80 -19.07 9.42
C SER A 115 -8.20 -17.86 8.58
N ARG A 116 -8.62 -16.77 9.22
CA ARG A 116 -9.19 -15.60 8.54
C ARG A 116 -8.97 -14.32 9.32
N VAL A 117 -8.69 -13.25 8.59
CA VAL A 117 -8.83 -11.87 9.07
C VAL A 117 -9.85 -11.15 8.20
N ARG A 118 -10.84 -10.54 8.84
CA ARG A 118 -11.86 -9.73 8.18
C ARG A 118 -11.93 -8.35 8.82
N ILE A 119 -11.63 -7.33 8.02
CA ILE A 119 -11.67 -5.93 8.40
C ILE A 119 -12.93 -5.32 7.80
N LYS A 120 -13.96 -5.12 8.63
CA LYS A 120 -15.10 -4.30 8.22
C LYS A 120 -14.73 -2.83 8.36
N ARG A 121 -15.14 -2.05 7.38
CA ARG A 121 -14.89 -0.62 7.27
C ARG A 121 -16.23 0.05 7.10
N ASP A 122 -16.50 1.09 7.87
CA ASP A 122 -17.70 1.90 7.65
C ASP A 122 -17.67 2.51 6.24
N ASN A 123 -18.86 2.61 5.63
CA ASN A 123 -19.09 3.09 4.27
C ASN A 123 -18.20 2.49 3.17
N SER A 124 -17.57 1.32 3.42
CA SER A 124 -16.70 0.68 2.44
C SER A 124 -16.83 -0.84 2.47
N PHE A 125 -16.24 -1.51 1.48
CA PHE A 125 -16.23 -2.96 1.40
C PHE A 125 -15.28 -3.55 2.46
N ALA A 126 -15.68 -4.67 3.05
CA ALA A 126 -14.83 -5.38 3.99
C ALA A 126 -13.64 -5.99 3.27
N LEU A 127 -12.46 -5.88 3.87
CA LEU A 127 -11.27 -6.62 3.42
C LEU A 127 -11.30 -7.98 4.10
N ASP A 128 -11.18 -9.06 3.32
CA ASP A 128 -11.27 -10.43 3.82
C ASP A 128 -10.04 -11.21 3.35
N CYS A 129 -9.33 -11.80 4.30
CA CYS A 129 -8.12 -12.55 4.03
C CYS A 129 -8.17 -13.93 4.65
N ALA A 130 -8.06 -14.96 3.82
CA ALA A 130 -7.74 -16.29 4.31
C ALA A 130 -6.27 -16.31 4.74
N VAL A 131 -6.02 -16.50 6.04
CA VAL A 131 -4.69 -16.60 6.61
C VAL A 131 -4.52 -17.97 7.25
N SER A 132 -3.29 -18.37 7.54
CA SER A 132 -3.05 -19.54 8.38
C SER A 132 -1.97 -19.17 9.37
N HIS A 133 -2.28 -19.28 10.67
CA HIS A 133 -1.38 -18.86 11.75
C HIS A 133 0.03 -19.48 11.60
N GLY A 134 1.06 -18.64 11.66
CA GLY A 134 2.46 -19.07 11.56
C GLY A 134 2.95 -19.46 10.16
N THR A 135 2.10 -19.33 9.13
CA THR A 135 2.49 -19.60 7.75
C THR A 135 2.91 -18.30 7.07
N THR A 136 4.13 -18.27 6.55
CA THR A 136 4.57 -17.24 5.61
C THR A 136 3.89 -17.45 4.27
N GLY A 137 3.24 -16.42 3.75
CA GLY A 137 2.65 -16.47 2.43
C GLY A 137 1.42 -15.61 2.28
N PHE A 138 1.08 -15.36 1.02
CA PHE A 138 -0.14 -14.68 0.63
C PHE A 138 -1.17 -15.68 0.14
N SER A 139 -2.42 -15.50 0.54
CA SER A 139 -3.55 -15.98 -0.24
C SER A 139 -3.68 -15.09 -1.47
N GLN A 140 -3.87 -15.69 -2.64
CA GLN A 140 -4.06 -14.97 -3.90
C GLN A 140 -5.37 -15.39 -4.55
N THR A 141 -6.14 -14.42 -4.99
CA THR A 141 -7.37 -14.59 -5.75
C THR A 141 -7.31 -13.72 -7.01
N VAL A 142 -7.98 -14.15 -8.07
CA VAL A 142 -8.13 -13.35 -9.29
C VAL A 142 -9.61 -13.32 -9.61
N ASP A 143 -10.16 -12.12 -9.82
CA ASP A 143 -11.57 -11.88 -10.08
C ASP A 143 -11.77 -10.99 -11.32
N VAL A 144 -12.97 -10.40 -11.46
CA VAL A 144 -13.33 -9.54 -12.59
C VAL A 144 -12.69 -8.15 -12.54
N VAL A 145 -12.25 -7.69 -11.37
CA VAL A 145 -11.61 -6.38 -11.20
C VAL A 145 -10.09 -6.47 -11.21
N GLY A 146 -9.52 -7.61 -10.86
CA GLY A 146 -8.07 -7.82 -10.94
C GLY A 146 -7.55 -9.00 -10.14
N ALA A 147 -6.26 -8.96 -9.83
CA ALA A 147 -5.62 -9.89 -8.91
C ALA A 147 -5.58 -9.28 -7.51
N GLN A 148 -5.97 -10.04 -6.51
CA GLN A 148 -5.91 -9.67 -5.10
C GLN A 148 -4.96 -10.64 -4.39
N ARG A 149 -4.12 -10.11 -3.51
CA ARG A 149 -3.33 -10.92 -2.59
C ARG A 149 -3.39 -10.36 -1.19
N CYS A 150 -3.40 -11.23 -0.20
CA CYS A 150 -3.44 -10.81 1.20
C CYS A 150 -2.75 -11.84 2.10
N GLY A 151 -2.17 -11.39 3.22
CA GLY A 151 -1.39 -12.27 4.09
C GLY A 151 -0.47 -11.50 5.03
N TRP A 152 0.27 -12.26 5.83
CA TRP A 152 1.18 -11.71 6.83
C TRP A 152 2.59 -11.51 6.27
N ASP A 153 3.13 -10.31 6.46
CA ASP A 153 4.53 -9.96 6.27
C ASP A 153 5.09 -9.48 7.60
N ALA A 154 5.88 -10.33 8.27
CA ALA A 154 6.23 -10.15 9.68
C ALA A 154 4.97 -9.97 10.55
N ASP A 155 4.90 -8.88 11.31
CA ASP A 155 3.79 -8.51 12.17
C ASP A 155 2.73 -7.64 11.48
N GLN A 156 2.86 -7.44 10.17
CA GLN A 156 1.98 -6.58 9.40
C GLN A 156 1.06 -7.43 8.51
N LEU A 157 -0.24 -7.11 8.54
CA LEU A 157 -1.20 -7.71 7.61
C LEU A 157 -1.27 -6.84 6.36
N LEU A 158 -1.07 -7.46 5.21
CA LEU A 158 -1.05 -6.80 3.92
C LEU A 158 -2.23 -7.25 3.06
N PHE A 159 -2.84 -6.31 2.37
CA PHE A 159 -3.79 -6.51 1.29
C PHE A 159 -3.27 -5.76 0.08
N GLU A 160 -3.30 -6.37 -1.08
CA GLU A 160 -2.95 -5.74 -2.34
C GLU A 160 -3.96 -6.11 -3.41
N LEU A 161 -4.34 -5.12 -4.20
CA LEU A 161 -5.23 -5.23 -5.34
C LEU A 161 -4.51 -4.64 -6.54
N GLN A 162 -4.26 -5.48 -7.54
CA GLN A 162 -3.76 -5.07 -8.84
C GLN A 162 -4.90 -5.13 -9.83
N LEU A 163 -5.37 -3.97 -10.28
CA LEU A 163 -6.45 -3.85 -11.26
C LEU A 163 -5.92 -4.02 -12.68
N PHE A 164 -6.77 -4.51 -13.59
CA PHE A 164 -6.40 -4.74 -15.00
C PHE A 164 -6.01 -3.47 -15.76
N GLU A 165 -6.40 -2.29 -15.27
CA GLU A 165 -6.01 -0.98 -15.82
C GLU A 165 -4.62 -0.51 -15.36
N GLY A 166 -3.88 -1.34 -14.62
CA GLY A 166 -2.53 -1.04 -14.16
C GLY A 166 -2.49 -0.18 -12.89
N LEU A 167 -3.63 0.03 -12.23
CA LEU A 167 -3.69 0.62 -10.89
C LEU A 167 -3.41 -0.47 -9.85
N GLU A 168 -2.54 -0.15 -8.88
CA GLU A 168 -2.24 -0.98 -7.73
C GLU A 168 -2.62 -0.23 -6.46
N VAL A 169 -3.37 -0.90 -5.59
CA VAL A 169 -3.75 -0.39 -4.27
C VAL A 169 -3.30 -1.40 -3.24
N SER A 170 -2.51 -0.96 -2.26
CA SER A 170 -2.11 -1.79 -1.12
C SER A 170 -2.49 -1.14 0.20
N HIS A 171 -2.95 -1.97 1.14
CA HIS A 171 -3.20 -1.61 2.52
C HIS A 171 -2.32 -2.46 3.43
N ARG A 172 -1.59 -1.81 4.32
CA ARG A 172 -0.75 -2.47 5.32
C ARG A 172 -1.23 -2.07 6.71
N PHE A 173 -1.57 -3.06 7.52
CA PHE A 173 -2.04 -2.90 8.88
C PHE A 173 -0.99 -3.36 9.86
N SER A 174 -0.75 -2.54 10.89
CA SER A 174 0.14 -2.89 11.99
C SER A 174 -0.40 -2.31 13.29
N VAL A 175 -0.21 -3.01 14.40
CA VAL A 175 -0.64 -2.58 15.72
C VAL A 175 0.54 -2.18 16.59
N SER A 176 0.37 -1.16 17.43
CA SER A 176 1.36 -0.80 18.45
C SER A 176 1.61 -1.95 19.43
N GLN A 177 2.78 -1.97 20.07
CA GLN A 177 3.10 -2.95 21.11
C GLN A 177 2.10 -2.90 22.28
N SER A 178 1.60 -1.71 22.62
CA SER A 178 0.57 -1.49 23.64
C SER A 178 -0.84 -1.89 23.19
N ARG A 179 -1.04 -2.20 21.90
CA ARG A 179 -2.33 -2.60 21.29
C ARG A 179 -3.45 -1.57 21.40
N ASP A 180 -3.08 -0.32 21.61
CA ASP A 180 -3.97 0.85 21.70
C ASP A 180 -4.10 1.61 20.38
N THR A 181 -3.15 1.43 19.46
CA THR A 181 -3.06 2.14 18.19
C THR A 181 -2.94 1.14 17.06
N LEU A 182 -3.77 1.30 16.04
CA LEU A 182 -3.65 0.60 14.76
C LEU A 182 -3.22 1.61 13.69
N LEU A 183 -2.23 1.25 12.89
CA LEU A 183 -1.84 2.01 11.70
C LEU A 183 -2.33 1.26 10.46
N MET A 184 -3.05 1.98 9.60
CA MET A 184 -3.33 1.57 8.22
C MET A 184 -2.54 2.48 7.29
N THR A 185 -1.55 1.91 6.59
CA THR A 185 -0.86 2.58 5.51
C THR A 185 -1.46 2.14 4.19
N THR A 186 -2.00 3.09 3.43
CA THR A 186 -2.48 2.86 2.07
C THR A 186 -1.48 3.40 1.07
N VAL A 187 -1.16 2.61 0.05
CA VAL A 187 -0.37 3.05 -1.09
C VAL A 187 -1.17 2.82 -2.36
N VAL A 188 -1.19 3.83 -3.21
CA VAL A 188 -1.79 3.78 -4.54
C VAL A 188 -0.71 4.10 -5.56
N ALA A 189 -0.52 3.22 -6.52
CA ALA A 189 0.43 3.38 -7.61
C ALA A 189 -0.26 3.07 -8.94
N THR A 190 0.20 3.71 -10.03
CA THR A 190 -0.07 3.20 -11.38
C THR A 190 1.20 2.53 -11.89
N GLY A 191 1.07 1.52 -12.77
CA GLY A 191 2.19 0.77 -13.34
C GLY A 191 3.21 1.61 -14.10
N SER A 192 2.91 2.88 -14.39
CA SER A 192 3.80 3.87 -15.01
C SER A 192 4.23 5.02 -14.08
N SER A 193 3.69 5.12 -12.86
CA SER A 193 3.95 6.29 -12.00
C SER A 193 5.32 6.24 -11.32
N ALA A 194 6.08 7.32 -11.46
CA ALA A 194 7.28 7.56 -10.64
C ALA A 194 6.95 7.95 -9.18
N TYR A 195 5.67 8.24 -8.87
CA TYR A 195 5.24 8.78 -7.58
C TYR A 195 4.01 8.04 -7.05
N PRO A 196 4.19 6.96 -6.26
CA PRO A 196 3.09 6.35 -5.54
C PRO A 196 2.53 7.33 -4.49
N PHE A 197 1.21 7.40 -4.39
CA PHE A 197 0.52 8.13 -3.33
C PHE A 197 0.48 7.27 -2.07
N ARG A 198 0.97 7.79 -0.94
CA ARG A 198 0.96 7.09 0.35
C ARG A 198 0.16 7.91 1.36
N PHE A 199 -0.67 7.22 2.14
CA PHE A 199 -1.47 7.83 3.18
C PHE A 199 -1.48 6.95 4.43
N ASN A 200 -1.22 7.57 5.58
CA ASN A 200 -1.23 6.90 6.88
C ASN A 200 -2.44 7.33 7.71
N GLN A 201 -3.24 6.36 8.12
CA GLN A 201 -4.31 6.55 9.09
C GLN A 201 -3.98 5.83 10.37
N TYR A 202 -4.02 6.57 11.47
CA TYR A 202 -3.94 6.02 12.81
C TYR A 202 -5.33 5.86 13.36
N PHE A 203 -5.57 4.76 14.05
CA PHE A 203 -6.81 4.49 14.75
C PHE A 203 -6.51 4.17 16.20
N THR A 204 -7.41 4.61 17.08
CA THR A 204 -7.39 4.31 18.51
C THR A 204 -8.45 3.27 18.81
N ARG A 205 -8.14 2.36 19.74
CA ARG A 205 -9.10 1.36 20.20
C ARG A 205 -10.26 2.03 20.92
N TYR A 206 -11.50 1.62 20.63
CA TYR A 206 -12.68 2.04 21.37
C TYR A 206 -13.54 0.83 21.76
N ASP A 207 -14.40 0.98 22.76
CA ASP A 207 -15.43 0.00 23.10
C ASP A 207 -16.80 0.52 22.64
N PRO A 208 -17.47 -0.14 21.66
CA PRO A 208 -18.80 0.26 21.24
C PRO A 208 -19.83 0.18 22.37
N GLY A 209 -19.60 -0.65 23.40
CA GLY A 209 -20.46 -0.77 24.58
C GLY A 209 -20.42 0.45 25.49
N GLU A 210 -19.32 1.21 25.51
CA GLU A 210 -19.16 2.41 26.33
C GLU A 210 -19.77 3.67 25.71
N LEU A 211 -20.22 3.59 24.45
CA LEU A 211 -20.80 4.74 23.74
C LEU A 211 -22.19 5.16 24.27
N GLY A 212 -22.74 4.44 25.26
CA GLY A 212 -24.02 4.76 25.90
C GLY A 212 -25.25 4.42 25.04
N TYR A 213 -25.06 3.76 23.90
CA TYR A 213 -26.12 3.24 23.05
C TYR A 213 -25.83 1.82 22.58
N ARG A 214 -26.87 0.99 22.49
CA ARG A 214 -26.81 -0.37 21.96
C ARG A 214 -27.65 -0.44 20.69
N CYS A 215 -27.03 -0.81 19.58
CA CYS A 215 -27.70 -1.01 18.31
C CYS A 215 -27.86 -2.51 18.01
N GLU A 216 -29.10 -2.97 17.85
CA GLU A 216 -29.41 -4.35 17.47
C GLU A 216 -30.04 -4.40 16.08
N ARG A 217 -29.60 -5.34 15.24
CA ARG A 217 -30.24 -5.57 13.93
C ARG A 217 -31.49 -6.42 14.13
N THR A 218 -32.62 -5.86 13.75
CA THR A 218 -33.92 -6.55 13.77
C THR A 218 -34.33 -6.93 12.35
N LEU A 219 -34.98 -8.09 12.20
CA LEU A 219 -35.43 -8.58 10.89
C LEU A 219 -36.53 -7.69 10.28
N THR A 220 -37.29 -6.97 11.10
CA THR A 220 -38.47 -6.21 10.66
C THR A 220 -38.28 -4.70 10.65
N ARG A 221 -37.33 -4.15 11.42
CA ARG A 221 -37.14 -2.70 11.57
C ARG A 221 -35.73 -2.22 11.24
N GLY A 222 -34.87 -3.09 10.70
CA GLY A 222 -33.47 -2.75 10.46
C GLY A 222 -32.69 -2.59 11.77
N THR A 223 -31.67 -1.73 11.76
CA THR A 223 -30.85 -1.45 12.95
C THR A 223 -31.61 -0.52 13.90
N VAL A 224 -31.89 -1.00 15.12
CA VAL A 224 -32.56 -0.22 16.17
C VAL A 224 -31.53 0.09 17.25
N CYS A 225 -31.30 1.37 17.51
CA CYS A 225 -30.40 1.84 18.56
C CYS A 225 -31.19 2.32 19.77
N THR A 226 -30.83 1.85 20.96
CA THR A 226 -31.40 2.27 22.24
C THR A 226 -30.31 2.86 23.12
N THR A 227 -30.57 3.98 23.79
CA THR A 227 -29.66 4.52 24.81
C THR A 227 -29.70 3.64 26.05
N GLN A 228 -28.52 3.30 26.60
CA GLN A 228 -28.43 2.63 27.89
C GLN A 228 -28.59 3.69 28.98
N LYS A 229 -29.60 3.52 29.82
CA LYS A 229 -29.79 4.38 31.00
C LYS A 229 -28.79 3.92 32.05
N GLU A 230 -27.85 4.78 32.40
CA GLU A 230 -26.92 4.55 33.50
C GLU A 230 -27.75 4.30 34.77
N SER A 231 -27.59 3.12 35.38
CA SER A 231 -28.33 2.74 36.58
C SER A 231 -27.75 3.53 37.76
N PRO A 232 -28.59 4.17 38.59
CA PRO A 232 -28.12 4.99 39.71
C PRO A 232 -27.44 4.17 40.81
#